data_AF-A0A134A050-F1
#
_entry.id   AF-A0A134A050-F1
#
_cell.length_a   1.000
_cell.length_b   1.000
_cell.length_c   1.000
_cell.angle_alpha   90.00
_cell.angle_beta   90.00
_cell.angle_gamma   90.00
#
_symmetry.space_group_name_H-M   'P 1'
#
loop_
_entity.id
_entity.type
_entity.pdbx_description
1 polymer ?
#
loop_
_entity_poly.entity_id
_entity_poly.type
_entity_poly.pdbx_seq_one_letter_code
_entity_poly.pdbx_strand_id
1 'polypeptide(L)'
;DSTKEICKKSEELFERLANPILLFRRITIVATEISNKNSAGCMGNLLEANSISKEKENSRMKAVLKVKRKFGNNAIFKGLNLKEEGTALDRNRQIGGHKE
;
A
#
# COMPACT_ATOMS: atom_id res chain seq x y z
N ASP A 1 13.08 -8.42 -4.62
CA ASP A 1 11.86 -8.05 -3.89
C ASP A 1 10.93 -7.41 -4.89
N SER A 2 9.65 -7.83 -4.91
CA SER A 2 8.70 -7.43 -5.95
C SER A 2 8.40 -5.93 -5.92
N THR A 3 8.34 -5.36 -4.72
CA THR A 3 8.17 -3.92 -4.47
C THR A 3 9.30 -3.07 -5.04
N LYS A 4 10.56 -3.47 -4.85
CA LYS A 4 11.72 -2.74 -5.39
C LYS A 4 11.70 -2.65 -6.91
N GLU A 5 11.29 -3.73 -7.56
CA GLU A 5 11.20 -3.79 -9.02
C GLU A 5 10.12 -2.84 -9.54
N ILE A 6 8.95 -2.82 -8.90
CA ILE A 6 7.84 -1.93 -9.24
C ILE A 6 8.21 -0.46 -8.97
N CYS A 7 8.82 -0.15 -7.83
CA CYS A 7 9.28 1.21 -7.53
C CYS A 7 10.29 1.68 -8.58
N LYS A 8 11.33 0.87 -8.86
CA LYS A 8 12.35 1.22 -9.85
C LYS A 8 11.75 1.48 -11.23
N LYS A 9 10.83 0.62 -11.70
CA LYS A 9 10.17 0.81 -12.99
C LYS A 9 9.23 2.01 -13.01
N SER A 10 8.57 2.29 -11.89
CA SER A 10 7.72 3.48 -11.74
C SER A 10 8.56 4.77 -11.75
N GLU A 11 9.73 4.77 -11.10
CA GLU A 11 10.70 5.87 -11.11
C GLU A 11 11.23 6.11 -12.52
N GLU A 12 11.71 5.07 -13.21
CA GLU A 12 12.17 5.16 -14.60
C GLU A 12 11.09 5.75 -15.53
N LEU A 13 9.82 5.34 -15.35
CA LEU A 13 8.70 5.85 -16.14
C LEU A 13 8.37 7.31 -15.78
N PHE A 14 8.43 7.63 -14.49
CA PHE A 14 8.18 8.98 -14.00
C PHE A 14 9.23 9.95 -14.55
N GLU A 15 10.51 9.64 -14.44
CA GLU A 15 11.60 10.48 -14.98
C GLU A 15 11.46 10.71 -16.49
N ARG A 16 10.99 9.69 -17.23
CA ARG A 16 10.79 9.79 -18.67
C ARG A 16 9.61 10.69 -19.08
N LEU A 17 8.53 10.70 -18.30
CA LEU A 17 7.27 11.36 -18.67
C LEU A 17 7.01 12.66 -17.89
N ALA A 18 7.64 12.83 -16.73
CA ALA A 18 7.37 13.96 -15.86
C ALA A 18 7.96 15.25 -16.44
N ASN A 19 7.12 16.28 -16.53
CA ASN A 19 7.59 17.62 -16.84
C ASN A 19 8.14 18.26 -15.55
N PRO A 20 9.42 18.67 -15.51
CA PRO A 20 10.05 19.22 -14.32
C PRO A 20 9.46 20.56 -13.85
N ILE A 21 8.69 21.26 -14.70
CA ILE A 21 8.07 22.55 -14.37
C ILE A 21 6.74 22.36 -13.60
N LEU A 22 6.12 21.18 -13.71
CA LEU A 22 4.79 20.92 -13.13
C LEU A 22 4.88 20.20 -11.77
N LEU A 23 4.01 20.61 -10.84
CA LEU A 23 3.88 19.98 -9.53
C LEU A 23 2.87 18.83 -9.57
N PHE A 24 3.31 17.63 -9.20
CA PHE A 24 2.45 16.45 -9.11
C PHE A 24 1.77 16.39 -7.74
N ARG A 25 0.43 16.40 -7.72
CA ARG A 25 -0.36 16.23 -6.48
C ARG A 25 -0.85 14.81 -6.24
N ARG A 26 -0.90 13.98 -7.29
CA ARG A 26 -1.39 12.60 -7.21
C ARG A 26 -0.68 11.73 -8.25
N ILE A 27 -0.22 10.56 -7.82
CA ILE A 27 0.30 9.51 -8.68
C ILE A 27 -0.61 8.29 -8.50
N THR A 28 -1.01 7.67 -9.61
CA THR A 28 -1.87 6.48 -9.61
C THR A 28 -1.15 5.35 -10.34
N ILE A 29 -0.99 4.22 -9.67
CA ILE A 29 -0.36 3.01 -10.21
C ILE A 29 -1.47 1.97 -10.39
N VAL A 30 -1.59 1.41 -11.59
CA VAL A 30 -2.58 0.39 -11.93
C VAL A 30 -1.84 -0.88 -12.34
N ALA A 31 -2.22 -2.01 -11.74
CA ALA A 31 -1.74 -3.33 -12.15
C ALA A 31 -2.72 -3.94 -13.15
N THR A 32 -2.27 -4.12 -14.39
CA THR A 32 -3.03 -4.81 -15.46
C THR A 32 -2.59 -6.28 -15.56
N GLU A 33 -3.44 -7.14 -16.09
CA GLU A 33 -3.14 -8.56 -16.36
C GLU A 33 -2.68 -9.37 -15.13
N ILE A 34 -3.50 -9.34 -14.07
CA ILE A 34 -3.22 -10.08 -12.84
C ILE A 34 -3.38 -11.58 -13.12
N SER A 35 -2.25 -12.27 -13.33
CA SER A 35 -2.23 -13.74 -13.36
C SER A 35 -2.39 -14.28 -11.94
N ASN A 36 -3.49 -14.98 -11.69
CA ASN A 36 -3.80 -15.53 -10.37
C ASN A 36 -2.96 -16.79 -10.11
N LYS A 37 -1.74 -16.62 -9.61
CA LYS A 37 -0.98 -17.72 -9.01
C LYS A 37 -1.56 -18.00 -7.62
N ASN A 38 -2.61 -18.82 -7.57
CA ASN A 38 -3.29 -19.32 -6.36
C ASN A 38 -3.85 -18.25 -5.41
N SER A 39 -5.15 -17.97 -5.58
CA SER A 39 -6.18 -17.78 -4.52
C SER A 39 -5.74 -17.25 -3.15
N ALA A 40 -4.93 -16.20 -3.12
CA ALA A 40 -4.80 -15.31 -1.98
C ALA A 40 -4.59 -13.91 -2.52
N GLY A 41 -5.69 -13.16 -2.66
CA GLY A 41 -5.68 -11.76 -3.10
C GLY A 41 -4.61 -10.96 -2.36
N CYS A 42 -3.50 -10.74 -3.04
CA CYS A 42 -2.35 -9.98 -2.59
C CYS A 42 -2.69 -8.51 -2.79
N MET A 43 -3.30 -7.90 -1.79
CA MET A 43 -3.45 -6.45 -1.73
C MET A 43 -2.78 -5.96 -0.44
N GLY A 44 -1.45 -5.93 -0.48
CA GLY A 44 -0.61 -5.21 0.47
C GLY A 44 -0.17 -3.87 -0.11
N ASN A 45 0.38 -3.01 0.75
CA ASN A 45 0.91 -1.71 0.33
C ASN A 45 2.10 -1.94 -0.64
N LEU A 46 1.88 -1.59 -1.91
CA LEU A 46 2.78 -1.83 -3.04
C LEU A 46 4.17 -1.17 -2.90
N LEU A 47 4.28 -0.15 -2.05
CA LEU A 47 5.39 0.82 -2.04
C LEU A 47 6.29 0.75 -0.80
N GLU A 48 6.08 -0.20 0.11
CA GLU A 48 6.95 -0.33 1.29
C GLU A 48 8.17 -1.20 0.97
N ALA A 49 9.25 -0.56 0.55
CA ALA A 49 10.54 -1.18 0.31
C ALA A 49 11.27 -1.45 1.64
N ASN A 50 11.06 -2.63 2.23
CA ASN A 50 12.02 -3.20 3.17
C ASN A 50 12.81 -4.29 2.45
N SER A 51 14.15 -4.25 2.54
CA SER A 51 15.06 -5.26 2.01
C SER A 51 14.92 -6.58 2.78
N ILE A 52 13.83 -7.28 2.51
CA ILE A 52 13.43 -8.51 3.18
C ILE A 52 13.37 -9.59 2.12
N SER A 53 13.91 -10.79 2.40
CA SER A 53 13.87 -11.91 1.46
C SER A 53 12.44 -12.21 0.98
N LYS A 54 12.28 -12.63 -0.29
CA LYS A 54 10.97 -12.91 -0.91
C LYS A 54 10.04 -13.78 -0.04
N GLU A 55 10.59 -14.74 0.70
CA GLU A 55 9.81 -15.60 1.61
C GLU A 55 9.26 -14.85 2.82
N LYS A 56 10.09 -14.00 3.44
CA LYS A 56 9.68 -13.16 4.56
C LYS A 56 8.67 -12.10 4.09
N GLU A 57 8.84 -11.54 2.89
CA GLU A 57 7.87 -10.65 2.24
C GLU A 57 6.52 -11.34 2.07
N ASN A 58 6.51 -12.56 1.52
CA ASN A 58 5.29 -13.34 1.31
C ASN A 58 4.61 -13.74 2.64
N SER A 59 5.38 -14.17 3.63
CA SER A 59 4.86 -14.50 4.97
C SER A 59 4.21 -13.28 5.65
N ARG A 60 4.87 -12.12 5.56
CA ARG A 60 4.33 -10.85 6.07
C ARG A 60 3.03 -10.47 5.37
N MET A 61 2.99 -10.58 4.03
CA MET A 61 1.78 -10.32 3.23
C MET A 61 0.61 -11.22 3.67
N LYS A 62 0.86 -12.53 3.82
CA LYS A 62 -0.14 -13.49 4.28
C LYS A 62 -0.65 -13.18 5.68
N ALA A 63 0.23 -12.77 6.60
CA ALA A 63 -0.16 -12.36 7.95
C ALA A 63 -1.07 -11.13 7.93
N VAL A 64 -0.69 -10.10 7.16
CA VAL A 64 -1.49 -8.88 6.96
C VAL A 64 -2.89 -9.21 6.44
N LEU A 65 -2.98 -10.10 5.44
CA LEU A 65 -4.26 -10.55 4.88
C LEU A 65 -5.10 -11.31 5.90
N LYS A 66 -4.48 -12.19 6.69
CA LYS A 66 -5.18 -12.95 7.74
C LYS A 66 -5.79 -12.03 8.79
N VAL A 67 -5.06 -10.98 9.19
CA VAL A 67 -5.55 -9.95 10.12
C VAL A 67 -6.70 -9.17 9.50
N LYS A 68 -6.55 -8.64 8.28
CA LYS A 68 -7.62 -7.89 7.61
C LYS A 68 -8.89 -8.72 7.39
N ARG A 69 -8.77 -10.00 7.04
CA ARG A 69 -9.91 -10.91 6.89
C ARG A 69 -10.64 -11.16 8.22
N LYS A 70 -9.90 -11.23 9.34
CA LYS A 70 -10.47 -11.51 10.65
C LYS A 70 -11.04 -10.26 11.35
N PHE A 71 -10.40 -9.11 11.19
CA PHE A 71 -10.69 -7.89 11.97
C PHE A 71 -11.16 -6.71 11.11
N GLY A 72 -11.29 -6.88 9.79
CA GLY A 72 -11.72 -5.85 8.86
C GLY A 72 -10.59 -5.03 8.24
N ASN A 73 -10.92 -4.22 7.23
CA ASN A 73 -9.94 -3.46 6.45
C ASN A 73 -9.20 -2.38 7.26
N ASN A 74 -9.80 -1.87 8.32
CA ASN A 74 -9.24 -0.84 9.21
C ASN A 74 -8.45 -1.41 10.39
N ALA A 75 -8.14 -2.71 10.41
CA ALA A 75 -7.53 -3.38 11.55
C ALA A 75 -6.03 -3.09 11.76
N ILE A 76 -5.35 -2.49 10.78
CA ILE A 76 -3.89 -2.31 10.81
C ILE A 76 -3.57 -0.81 10.80
N PHE A 77 -2.87 -0.36 11.84
CA PHE A 77 -2.38 1.01 11.99
C PHE A 77 -0.86 1.04 12.00
N LYS A 78 -0.29 2.18 11.55
CA LYS A 78 1.14 2.47 11.66
C LYS A 78 1.39 3.21 12.96
N GLY A 79 2.58 3.10 13.55
CA GLY A 79 2.95 3.89 14.74
C GLY A 79 2.79 5.40 14.51
N LEU A 80 3.07 5.89 13.30
CA LEU A 80 2.85 7.29 12.92
C LEU A 80 1.38 7.70 12.95
N ASN A 81 0.44 6.77 12.74
CA ASN A 81 -1.00 7.06 12.80
C ASN A 81 -1.49 7.26 14.25
N LEU A 82 -0.69 6.91 15.25
CA LEU A 82 -1.01 7.04 16.67
C LEU A 82 -0.47 8.35 17.27
N LYS A 83 0.27 9.15 16.50
CA LYS A 83 0.68 10.49 16.93
C LYS A 83 -0.55 11.39 17.05
N GLU A 84 -0.47 12.39 17.93
CA GLU A 84 -1.55 13.37 18.16
C GLU A 84 -1.96 14.12 16.88
N GLU A 85 -1.02 14.39 15.98
CA GLU A 85 -1.29 15.01 14.67
C GLU A 85 -1.84 14.02 13.61
N GLY A 86 -1.96 12.74 13.96
CA GLY A 86 -2.40 11.68 13.07
C GLY A 86 -3.93 11.60 12.97
N THR A 87 -4.51 12.02 11.85
CA THR A 87 -5.96 11.97 11.60
C THR A 87 -6.48 10.61 11.13
N ALA A 88 -5.58 9.63 10.96
CA ALA A 88 -5.91 8.35 10.35
C ALA A 88 -6.88 7.51 11.18
N LEU A 89 -6.82 7.58 12.52
CA LEU A 89 -7.74 6.89 13.41
C LEU A 89 -9.15 7.46 13.30
N ASP A 90 -9.28 8.78 13.42
CA ASP A 90 -10.56 9.48 13.32
C ASP A 90 -11.23 9.25 11.97
N ARG A 91 -10.46 9.33 10.87
CA ARG A 91 -10.95 9.04 9.53
C ARG A 91 -11.43 7.59 9.38
N ASN A 92 -10.73 6.62 9.98
CA ASN A 92 -11.11 5.21 9.92
C ASN A 92 -12.38 4.88 10.73
N ARG A 93 -12.79 5.77 11.66
CA ARG A 93 -14.05 5.66 12.41
C ARG A 93 -15.24 6.33 11.72
N GLN A 94 -15.00 7.15 10.69
CA GLN A 94 -16.07 7.81 9.95
C GLN A 94 -16.70 6.88 8.91
N ILE A 95 -18.02 6.90 8.82
CA ILE A 95 -18.78 6.23 7.75
C ILE A 95 -19.35 7.34 6.85
N GLY A 96 -18.92 7.38 5.58
CA GLY A 96 -19.40 8.39 4.63
C GLY A 96 -19.00 9.84 4.93
N GLY A 97 -17.99 10.07 5.79
CA GLY A 97 -17.56 11.41 6.19
C GLY A 97 -18.30 11.99 7.40
N HIS A 98 -19.30 11.27 7.91
CA HIS A 98 -19.94 11.60 9.18
C HIS A 98 -19.21 10.90 10.33
N LYS A 99 -19.05 11.64 11.44
CA LYS A 99 -18.69 11.04 12.72
C LYS A 99 -19.97 10.42 13.30
N GLU A 100 -19.90 9.15 13.67
CA GLU A 100 -20.85 8.59 14.64
C GLU A 100 -20.74 9.33 15.98
#